data_AF-A0A426YWE6-F1
#
_entry.id   AF-A0A426YWE6-F1
#
_cell.length_a   1.000
_cell.length_b   1.000
_cell.length_c   1.000
_cell.angle_alpha   90.00
_cell.angle_beta   90.00
_cell.angle_gamma   90.00
#
_symmetry.space_group_name_H-M   'P 1'
#
loop_
_entity.id
_entity.type
_entity.pdbx_description
1 polymer ?
#
loop_
_entity_poly.entity_id
_entity_poly.type
_entity_poly.pdbx_seq_one_letter_code
_entity_poly.pdbx_strand_id
1 'polypeptide(L)'
;MAGKESSSSSIPNTPLLKDELDIVIPTIRNLDFLEMWRPFFQPYHLIIVQDGDPSKTINVPEGFDHELYNRNDINRILGPKASCISFKDSACRCFGYMVSKKKYIYTIDDDCFVSASASRTPPLSLFSLLDLEFFGMVAKDPSGKEINALEQHIKNLLTPSTPYFFNTLYDPYREGADFVRGYPFSLREGAQTAVSHGLWLNIPDYDAPTQLVKPRERNTRYLTLEYLTLYHRGLVICDHLGLGVKTGLPYIWHSKASNPFVNLKKEYNGIFWQEELIPFFQSVVLSKDCSTVQKCYVELSKQVREKLGKIDPYFNKLADAMVTWIEAWDELNPTAKG
;
A
#
# COMPACT_ATOMS: atom_id res chain seq x y z
N MET A 1 55.34 4.82 1.02
CA MET A 1 54.69 3.70 0.29
C MET A 1 53.27 4.14 -0.01
N ALA A 2 52.90 4.08 -1.29
CA ALA A 2 51.69 4.67 -1.84
C ALA A 2 50.41 4.08 -1.25
N GLY A 3 49.42 4.95 -1.03
CA GLY A 3 48.06 4.56 -0.69
C GLY A 3 47.42 3.80 -1.85
N LYS A 4 46.83 2.65 -1.55
CA LYS A 4 45.90 1.97 -2.45
C LYS A 4 44.57 2.70 -2.36
N GLU A 5 44.28 3.51 -3.36
CA GLU A 5 42.90 3.88 -3.70
C GLU A 5 42.13 2.59 -4.02
N SER A 6 41.13 2.27 -3.21
CA SER A 6 40.18 1.21 -3.53
C SER A 6 39.21 1.77 -4.57
N SER A 7 39.43 1.40 -5.83
CA SER A 7 38.50 1.63 -6.93
C SER A 7 37.10 1.12 -6.55
N SER A 8 36.14 2.03 -6.41
CA SER A 8 34.73 1.68 -6.24
C SER A 8 34.24 1.01 -7.52
N SER A 9 34.18 -0.32 -7.51
CA SER A 9 33.57 -1.12 -8.56
C SER A 9 32.11 -0.71 -8.69
N SER A 10 31.78 -0.05 -9.81
CA SER A 10 30.40 0.24 -10.21
C SER A 10 29.70 -1.08 -10.53
N ILE A 11 29.02 -1.66 -9.54
CA ILE A 11 28.08 -2.75 -9.75
C ILE A 11 26.98 -2.20 -10.67
N PRO A 12 26.68 -2.83 -11.82
CA PRO A 12 25.50 -2.47 -12.59
C PRO A 12 24.28 -2.73 -11.69
N ASN A 13 23.66 -1.64 -11.24
CA ASN A 13 22.59 -1.66 -10.24
C ASN A 13 21.33 -2.24 -10.89
N THR A 14 21.26 -3.57 -10.96
CA THR A 14 20.06 -4.26 -11.45
C THR A 14 18.92 -3.95 -10.49
N PRO A 15 17.77 -3.44 -10.97
CA PRO A 15 16.61 -3.18 -10.12
C PRO A 15 16.21 -4.44 -9.34
N LEU A 16 16.02 -4.30 -8.02
CA LEU A 16 15.65 -5.42 -7.16
C LEU A 16 14.29 -5.98 -7.55
N LEU A 17 14.14 -7.31 -7.59
CA LEU A 17 12.86 -7.98 -7.89
C LEU A 17 12.23 -7.59 -9.25
N LYS A 18 13.03 -7.10 -10.22
CA LYS A 18 12.54 -6.68 -11.54
C LYS A 18 11.57 -7.69 -12.19
N ASP A 19 11.93 -8.97 -12.16
CA ASP A 19 11.14 -10.02 -12.80
C ASP A 19 10.11 -10.67 -11.86
N GLU A 20 10.07 -10.25 -10.58
CA GLU A 20 9.24 -10.83 -9.51
C GLU A 20 8.21 -9.84 -8.94
N LEU A 21 8.17 -8.59 -9.43
CA LEU A 21 7.31 -7.52 -8.90
C LEU A 21 6.50 -6.85 -10.01
N ASP A 22 5.18 -6.75 -9.80
CA ASP A 22 4.30 -5.86 -10.57
C ASP A 22 3.97 -4.60 -9.78
N ILE A 23 3.73 -3.49 -10.49
CA ILE A 23 3.22 -2.24 -9.91
C ILE A 23 1.75 -2.07 -10.29
N VAL A 24 0.85 -2.02 -9.30
CA VAL A 24 -0.60 -1.86 -9.51
C VAL A 24 -1.01 -0.42 -9.23
N ILE A 25 -1.68 0.22 -10.21
CA ILE A 25 -2.09 1.62 -10.14
C ILE A 25 -3.58 1.72 -10.47
N PRO A 26 -4.46 2.06 -9.51
CA PRO A 26 -5.82 2.48 -9.82
C PRO A 26 -5.83 3.92 -10.32
N THR A 27 -6.67 4.22 -11.30
CA THR A 27 -6.76 5.58 -11.84
C THR A 27 -8.11 5.90 -12.48
N ILE A 28 -8.42 7.19 -12.55
CA ILE A 28 -9.56 7.75 -13.30
C ILE A 28 -9.12 8.80 -14.34
N ARG A 29 -7.81 8.94 -14.58
CA ARG A 29 -7.20 10.04 -15.36
C ARG A 29 -5.90 9.57 -16.05
N ASN A 30 -5.31 10.44 -16.85
CA ASN A 30 -4.01 10.18 -17.49
C ASN A 30 -2.90 10.01 -16.45
N LEU A 31 -1.91 9.18 -16.76
CA LEU A 31 -0.84 8.80 -15.84
C LEU A 31 0.44 9.63 -16.02
N ASP A 32 0.32 10.94 -16.24
CA ASP A 32 1.47 11.84 -16.43
C ASP A 32 2.42 11.82 -15.21
N PHE A 33 1.91 11.48 -14.02
CA PHE A 33 2.71 11.31 -12.79
C PHE A 33 3.82 10.26 -12.93
N LEU A 34 3.66 9.30 -13.85
CA LEU A 34 4.67 8.27 -14.13
C LEU A 34 5.98 8.86 -14.63
N GLU A 35 5.98 10.05 -15.25
CA GLU A 35 7.24 10.70 -15.64
C GLU A 35 8.13 11.01 -14.43
N MET A 36 7.53 11.41 -13.30
CA MET A 36 8.28 11.63 -12.06
C MET A 36 8.79 10.32 -11.45
N TRP A 37 8.07 9.23 -11.68
CA TRP A 37 8.46 7.90 -11.20
C TRP A 37 9.30 7.11 -12.19
N ARG A 38 9.51 7.61 -13.41
CA ARG A 38 10.19 6.90 -14.51
C ARG A 38 11.53 6.29 -14.10
N PRO A 39 12.43 6.98 -13.38
CA PRO A 39 13.70 6.39 -12.94
C PRO A 39 13.54 5.15 -12.05
N PHE A 40 12.39 5.01 -11.38
CA PHE A 40 12.11 3.94 -10.42
C PHE A 40 11.18 2.87 -10.98
N PHE A 41 10.18 3.24 -11.78
CA PHE A 41 9.10 2.34 -12.22
C PHE A 41 9.32 1.76 -13.61
N GLN A 42 10.03 2.45 -14.51
CA GLN A 42 10.24 1.98 -15.88
C GLN A 42 10.79 0.54 -15.99
N PRO A 43 11.63 0.05 -15.06
CA PRO A 43 12.12 -1.32 -15.14
C PRO A 43 11.07 -2.41 -14.85
N TYR A 44 9.93 -2.07 -14.26
CA TYR A 44 8.90 -3.01 -13.79
C TYR A 44 7.67 -2.98 -14.69
N HIS A 45 6.92 -4.08 -14.70
CA HIS A 45 5.64 -4.15 -15.40
C HIS A 45 4.53 -3.47 -14.57
N LEU A 46 3.67 -2.72 -15.24
CA LEU A 46 2.55 -1.99 -14.61
C LEU A 46 1.22 -2.66 -14.92
N ILE A 47 0.39 -2.84 -13.89
CA ILE A 47 -1.02 -3.23 -14.03
C ILE A 47 -1.88 -2.02 -13.66
N ILE A 48 -2.48 -1.41 -14.67
CA ILE A 48 -3.30 -0.22 -14.52
C ILE A 48 -4.77 -0.63 -14.48
N VAL A 49 -5.47 -0.20 -13.43
CA VAL A 49 -6.91 -0.45 -13.27
C VAL A 49 -7.66 0.87 -13.42
N GLN A 50 -8.31 1.04 -14.56
CA GLN A 50 -9.18 2.18 -14.85
C GLN A 50 -10.51 2.03 -14.11
N ASP A 51 -10.80 2.98 -13.24
CA ASP A 51 -12.10 3.14 -12.59
C ASP A 51 -12.94 4.23 -13.27
N GLY A 52 -14.23 4.27 -12.96
CA GLY A 52 -15.17 5.23 -13.53
C GLY A 52 -15.66 4.84 -14.94
N ASP A 53 -15.67 5.80 -15.86
CA ASP A 53 -16.26 5.62 -17.19
C ASP A 53 -15.29 4.85 -18.12
N PRO A 54 -15.62 3.61 -18.54
CA PRO A 54 -14.74 2.80 -19.38
C PRO A 54 -14.63 3.30 -20.83
N SER A 55 -15.46 4.27 -21.24
CA SER A 55 -15.37 4.88 -22.57
C SER A 55 -14.28 5.95 -22.66
N LYS A 56 -13.77 6.43 -21.52
CA LYS A 56 -12.66 7.39 -21.48
C LYS A 56 -11.36 6.67 -21.75
N THR A 57 -10.57 7.21 -22.68
CA THR A 57 -9.20 6.78 -22.89
C THR A 57 -8.30 7.37 -21.82
N ILE A 58 -7.53 6.51 -21.16
CA ILE A 58 -6.45 6.91 -20.25
C ILE A 58 -5.13 6.82 -21.01
N ASN A 59 -4.39 7.92 -21.02
CA ASN A 59 -3.05 7.96 -21.62
C ASN A 59 -2.00 7.53 -20.59
N VAL A 60 -1.12 6.64 -21.02
CA VAL A 60 0.07 6.20 -20.28
C VAL A 60 1.29 6.71 -21.04
N PRO A 61 2.28 7.36 -20.39
CA PRO A 61 3.47 7.83 -21.09
C PRO A 61 4.22 6.69 -21.82
N GLU A 62 4.88 7.03 -22.92
CA GLU A 62 5.58 6.03 -23.73
C GLU A 62 6.75 5.37 -22.95
N GLY A 63 7.06 4.13 -23.31
CA GLY A 63 8.20 3.39 -22.78
C GLY A 63 7.98 2.70 -21.44
N PHE A 64 6.73 2.59 -20.96
CA PHE A 64 6.34 1.72 -19.84
C PHE A 64 5.70 0.43 -20.37
N ASP A 65 6.17 -0.71 -19.85
CA ASP A 65 5.54 -2.01 -20.05
C ASP A 65 4.31 -2.12 -19.15
N HIS A 66 3.12 -2.24 -19.74
CA HIS A 66 1.88 -2.19 -18.97
C HIS A 66 0.70 -2.93 -19.61
N GLU A 67 -0.22 -3.36 -18.75
CA GLU A 67 -1.58 -3.76 -19.08
C GLU A 67 -2.57 -2.77 -18.46
N LEU A 68 -3.63 -2.43 -19.21
CA LEU A 68 -4.71 -1.57 -18.73
C LEU A 68 -6.04 -2.33 -18.76
N TYR A 69 -6.71 -2.35 -17.61
CA TYR A 69 -8.01 -3.00 -17.43
C TYR A 69 -9.06 -1.98 -17.02
N ASN A 70 -10.20 -1.96 -17.70
CA ASN A 70 -11.36 -1.16 -17.29
C ASN A 70 -12.52 -2.04 -16.82
N ARG A 71 -13.66 -1.42 -16.49
CA ARG A 71 -14.83 -2.15 -15.98
C ARG A 71 -15.37 -3.21 -16.96
N ASN A 72 -15.26 -3.00 -18.28
CA ASN A 72 -15.68 -3.99 -19.27
C ASN A 72 -14.78 -5.23 -19.23
N ASP A 73 -13.46 -5.04 -19.06
CA ASP A 73 -12.52 -6.15 -18.91
C ASP A 73 -12.77 -6.93 -17.63
N ILE A 74 -12.97 -6.24 -16.51
CA ILE A 74 -13.29 -6.88 -15.22
C ILE A 74 -14.57 -7.71 -15.34
N ASN A 75 -15.63 -7.15 -15.93
CA ASN A 75 -16.90 -7.86 -16.13
C ASN A 75 -16.73 -9.06 -17.08
N ARG A 76 -15.92 -8.93 -18.12
CA ARG A 76 -15.64 -10.01 -19.09
C ARG A 76 -14.82 -11.14 -18.47
N ILE A 77 -13.83 -10.81 -17.63
CA ILE A 77 -12.91 -11.77 -17.03
C ILE A 77 -13.56 -12.49 -15.84
N LEU A 78 -14.25 -11.76 -14.96
CA LEU A 78 -14.84 -12.33 -13.73
C LEU A 78 -16.30 -12.74 -13.88
N GLY A 79 -16.98 -12.33 -14.95
CA GLY A 79 -18.41 -12.59 -15.13
C GLY A 79 -19.25 -12.11 -13.94
N PRO A 80 -20.17 -12.94 -13.40
CA PRO A 80 -20.97 -12.59 -12.22
C PRO A 80 -20.16 -12.24 -10.96
N LYS A 81 -18.92 -12.75 -10.85
CA LYS A 81 -18.04 -12.50 -9.71
C LYS A 81 -17.43 -11.10 -9.71
N ALA A 82 -17.56 -10.33 -10.80
CA ALA A 82 -17.12 -8.93 -10.87
C ALA A 82 -17.76 -8.01 -9.80
N SER A 83 -18.83 -8.47 -9.15
CA SER A 83 -19.45 -7.80 -8.00
C SER A 83 -18.55 -7.71 -6.76
N CYS A 84 -17.52 -8.56 -6.63
CA CYS A 84 -16.55 -8.46 -5.53
C CYS A 84 -15.49 -7.37 -5.74
N ILE A 85 -15.38 -6.82 -6.96
CA ILE A 85 -14.48 -5.70 -7.27
C ILE A 85 -15.24 -4.38 -7.15
N SER A 86 -14.75 -3.52 -6.26
CA SER A 86 -15.37 -2.21 -6.02
C SER A 86 -15.33 -1.30 -7.25
N PHE A 87 -16.20 -0.30 -7.27
CA PHE A 87 -16.38 0.65 -8.38
C PHE A 87 -16.60 2.06 -7.85
N LYS A 88 -15.97 3.05 -8.49
CA LYS A 88 -15.94 4.47 -8.06
C LYS A 88 -15.19 4.69 -6.74
N ASP A 89 -14.18 3.88 -6.49
CA ASP A 89 -13.21 4.03 -5.42
C ASP A 89 -11.87 3.36 -5.77
N SER A 90 -10.87 3.64 -4.94
CA SER A 90 -9.51 3.15 -5.17
C SER A 90 -9.32 1.65 -4.86
N ALA A 91 -10.35 0.95 -4.36
CA ALA A 91 -10.30 -0.48 -4.12
C ALA A 91 -10.50 -1.31 -5.40
N CYS A 92 -10.79 -0.68 -6.55
CA CYS A 92 -10.72 -1.33 -7.87
C CYS A 92 -9.35 -2.00 -8.12
N ARG A 93 -8.26 -1.48 -7.51
CA ARG A 93 -6.91 -2.05 -7.55
C ARG A 93 -6.83 -3.51 -7.13
N CYS A 94 -7.79 -3.98 -6.35
CA CYS A 94 -7.88 -5.38 -5.95
C CYS A 94 -7.95 -6.29 -7.19
N PHE A 95 -8.58 -5.86 -8.29
CA PHE A 95 -8.51 -6.60 -9.54
C PHE A 95 -7.06 -6.79 -10.03
N GLY A 96 -6.24 -5.74 -9.94
CA GLY A 96 -4.82 -5.79 -10.28
C GLY A 96 -4.05 -6.82 -9.43
N TYR A 97 -4.39 -6.96 -8.15
CA TYR A 97 -3.80 -7.98 -7.28
C TYR A 97 -4.14 -9.40 -7.74
N MET A 98 -5.36 -9.59 -8.25
CA MET A 98 -5.87 -10.89 -8.67
C MET A 98 -5.27 -11.37 -10.01
N VAL A 99 -4.97 -10.45 -10.92
CA VAL A 99 -4.43 -10.79 -12.25
C VAL A 99 -2.90 -10.86 -12.28
N SER A 100 -2.21 -10.18 -11.37
CA SER A 100 -0.75 -10.28 -11.25
C SER A 100 -0.31 -11.73 -11.03
N LYS A 101 0.69 -12.15 -11.79
CA LYS A 101 1.34 -13.48 -11.66
C LYS A 101 2.71 -13.39 -11.00
N LYS A 102 3.11 -12.18 -10.60
CA LYS A 102 4.37 -11.90 -9.93
C LYS A 102 4.27 -12.24 -8.45
N LYS A 103 5.42 -12.49 -7.82
CA LYS A 103 5.50 -12.87 -6.41
C LYS A 103 5.18 -11.70 -5.48
N TYR A 104 5.52 -10.49 -5.91
CA TYR A 104 5.32 -9.26 -5.16
C TYR A 104 4.48 -8.27 -5.96
N ILE A 105 3.71 -7.48 -5.23
CA ILE A 105 2.95 -6.37 -5.80
C ILE A 105 3.33 -5.12 -5.02
N TYR A 106 3.68 -4.07 -5.73
CA TYR A 106 3.72 -2.71 -5.20
C TYR A 106 2.48 -1.96 -5.67
N THR A 107 1.83 -1.22 -4.79
CA THR A 107 0.58 -0.52 -5.10
C THR A 107 0.70 0.96 -4.74
N ILE A 108 0.26 1.83 -5.64
CA ILE A 108 0.41 3.28 -5.49
C ILE A 108 -0.72 4.03 -6.19
N ASP A 109 -1.15 5.14 -5.61
CA ASP A 109 -2.22 5.98 -6.17
C ASP A 109 -1.65 6.92 -7.24
N ASP A 110 -2.48 7.31 -8.20
CA ASP A 110 -2.08 8.20 -9.30
C ASP A 110 -1.80 9.66 -8.89
N ASP A 111 -2.01 10.00 -7.62
CA ASP A 111 -1.72 11.29 -6.98
C ASP A 111 -0.66 11.20 -5.86
N CYS A 112 0.10 10.10 -5.86
CA CYS A 112 1.28 9.88 -5.04
C CYS A 112 2.55 10.26 -5.81
N PHE A 113 3.21 11.33 -5.37
CA PHE A 113 4.40 11.90 -5.98
C PHE A 113 5.63 11.59 -5.13
N VAL A 114 6.80 11.60 -5.77
CA VAL A 114 8.07 11.53 -5.04
C VAL A 114 8.21 12.79 -4.19
N SER A 115 8.43 12.66 -2.87
CA SER A 115 8.29 13.81 -1.95
C SER A 115 9.37 14.89 -2.14
N ALA A 116 9.06 16.17 -2.01
CA ALA A 116 10.11 17.19 -1.95
C ALA A 116 10.66 17.33 -0.52
N SER A 117 11.98 17.24 -0.34
CA SER A 117 12.64 17.76 0.87
C SER A 117 12.73 19.28 0.76
N ALA A 118 11.78 20.00 1.37
CA ALA A 118 11.80 21.45 1.49
C ALA A 118 12.84 21.86 2.55
N SER A 119 14.12 21.84 2.20
CA SER A 119 15.19 22.32 3.09
C SER A 119 15.45 23.83 3.00
N ARG A 120 14.69 24.60 2.20
CA ARG A 120 14.81 26.07 2.14
C ARG A 120 13.46 26.71 1.88
N THR A 121 12.95 27.48 2.85
CA THR A 121 11.99 28.56 2.55
C THR A 121 12.72 29.58 1.68
N PRO A 122 12.29 29.87 0.44
CA PRO A 122 12.87 30.96 -0.32
C PRO A 122 12.48 32.31 0.33
N PRO A 123 13.32 33.34 0.25
CA PRO A 123 12.95 34.68 0.69
C PRO A 123 11.73 35.17 -0.09
N LEU A 124 10.81 35.82 0.63
CA LEU A 124 9.48 36.27 0.19
C LEU A 124 9.45 37.32 -0.94
N SER A 125 10.55 37.57 -1.66
CA SER A 125 10.69 38.75 -2.52
C SER A 125 10.66 38.50 -4.03
N LEU A 126 10.34 37.30 -4.53
CA LEU A 126 10.19 37.12 -5.97
C LEU A 126 9.34 35.88 -6.31
N PHE A 127 8.02 35.96 -6.16
CA PHE A 127 7.11 34.99 -6.78
C PHE A 127 6.07 35.75 -7.59
N SER A 128 6.18 35.65 -8.92
CA SER A 128 5.04 35.83 -9.79
C SER A 128 4.17 34.58 -9.67
N LEU A 129 2.85 34.74 -9.66
CA LEU A 129 1.87 33.64 -9.56
C LEU A 129 1.91 32.64 -10.74
N LEU A 130 2.84 32.80 -11.68
CA LEU A 130 2.99 32.01 -12.90
C LEU A 130 4.18 31.03 -12.86
N ASP A 131 5.05 31.10 -11.85
CA ASP A 131 6.26 30.24 -11.74
C ASP A 131 6.07 29.00 -10.84
N LEU A 132 4.84 28.51 -10.73
CA LEU A 132 4.51 27.22 -10.10
C LEU A 132 4.64 26.08 -11.13
N GLU A 133 5.61 26.18 -12.04
CA GLU A 133 6.05 25.06 -12.86
C GLU A 133 6.73 24.04 -11.94
N PHE A 134 5.93 23.05 -11.53
CA PHE A 134 6.26 21.62 -11.44
C PHE A 134 7.76 21.23 -11.37
N PHE A 135 8.54 21.82 -10.45
CA PHE A 135 9.85 21.28 -10.09
C PHE A 135 9.64 20.03 -9.22
N GLY A 136 9.51 18.88 -9.90
CA GLY A 136 9.51 17.56 -9.29
C GLY A 136 10.83 17.29 -8.58
N MET A 137 10.88 17.61 -7.29
CA MET A 137 12.02 17.28 -6.42
C MET A 137 11.75 15.94 -5.75
N VAL A 138 12.58 14.93 -6.06
CA VAL A 138 12.61 13.62 -5.40
C VAL A 138 12.95 13.77 -3.92
N ALA A 139 12.42 12.88 -3.08
CA ALA A 139 12.62 12.93 -1.64
C ALA A 139 14.08 12.69 -1.39
N LYS A 140 14.73 13.62 -0.72
CA LYS A 140 16.12 13.44 -0.32
C LYS A 140 16.13 13.06 1.14
N ASP A 141 16.87 12.02 1.48
CA ASP A 141 17.16 11.72 2.87
C ASP A 141 17.95 12.89 3.52
N PRO A 142 18.17 12.90 4.84
CA PRO A 142 18.95 13.96 5.49
C PRO A 142 20.38 14.12 4.94
N SER A 143 20.91 13.16 4.17
CA SER A 143 22.21 13.23 3.49
C SER A 143 22.15 13.85 2.09
N GLY A 144 20.95 14.14 1.58
CA GLY A 144 20.75 14.70 0.25
C GLY A 144 20.61 13.66 -0.86
N LYS A 145 20.58 12.36 -0.53
CA LYS A 145 20.43 11.26 -1.50
C LYS A 145 18.96 11.03 -1.83
N GLU A 146 18.69 10.81 -3.11
CA GLU A 146 17.35 10.42 -3.59
C GLU A 146 16.83 9.18 -2.87
N ILE A 147 15.59 9.26 -2.41
CA ILE A 147 14.87 8.20 -1.73
C ILE A 147 14.04 7.47 -2.76
N ASN A 148 14.43 6.23 -3.01
CA ASN A 148 13.63 5.28 -3.77
C ASN A 148 12.65 4.58 -2.82
N ALA A 149 11.42 5.10 -2.73
CA ALA A 149 10.38 4.54 -1.86
C ALA A 149 10.07 3.07 -2.21
N LEU A 150 10.05 2.73 -3.50
CA LEU A 150 9.86 1.35 -3.96
C LEU A 150 10.98 0.43 -3.44
N GLU A 151 12.25 0.84 -3.58
CA GLU A 151 13.37 0.06 -3.07
C GLU A 151 13.31 -0.14 -1.55
N GLN A 152 12.84 0.85 -0.79
CA GLN A 152 12.63 0.69 0.65
C GLN A 152 11.59 -0.40 0.94
N HIS A 153 10.44 -0.36 0.26
CA HIS A 153 9.40 -1.38 0.44
C HIS A 153 9.88 -2.77 0.03
N ILE A 154 10.68 -2.87 -1.03
CA ILE A 154 11.34 -4.11 -1.43
C ILE A 154 12.27 -4.61 -0.32
N LYS A 155 13.14 -3.75 0.23
CA LYS A 155 14.03 -4.12 1.36
C LYS A 155 13.24 -4.57 2.59
N ASN A 156 12.12 -3.93 2.88
CA ASN A 156 11.24 -4.34 3.98
C ASN A 156 10.67 -5.74 3.74
N LEU A 157 10.22 -6.06 2.52
CA LEU A 157 9.71 -7.39 2.17
C LEU A 157 10.79 -8.48 2.19
N LEU A 158 12.03 -8.12 1.87
CA LEU A 158 13.17 -9.04 1.83
C LEU A 158 13.86 -9.23 3.19
N THR A 159 13.44 -8.51 4.23
CA THR A 159 14.01 -8.62 5.58
C THR A 159 12.96 -9.12 6.58
N PRO A 160 13.35 -9.86 7.63
CA PRO A 160 12.41 -10.33 8.64
C PRO A 160 11.74 -9.16 9.36
N SER A 161 10.54 -9.38 9.89
CA SER A 161 9.79 -8.45 10.73
C SER A 161 9.64 -8.99 12.14
N THR A 162 9.31 -8.12 13.08
CA THR A 162 9.00 -8.52 14.45
C THR A 162 7.73 -9.38 14.45
N PRO A 163 7.77 -10.61 14.97
CA PRO A 163 6.58 -11.47 15.07
C PRO A 163 5.66 -10.94 16.16
N TYR A 164 4.35 -11.10 15.95
CA TYR A 164 3.31 -10.52 16.81
C TYR A 164 3.38 -8.98 16.79
N PHE A 165 2.26 -8.30 17.04
CA PHE A 165 2.20 -6.83 16.97
C PHE A 165 3.03 -6.16 18.09
N PHE A 166 4.35 -6.14 17.91
CA PHE A 166 5.35 -5.66 18.85
C PHE A 166 6.00 -4.42 18.25
N ASN A 167 5.56 -3.25 18.67
CA ASN A 167 6.12 -1.99 18.19
C ASN A 167 7.55 -1.82 18.72
N THR A 168 8.50 -1.68 17.80
CA THR A 168 9.82 -1.13 18.07
C THR A 168 9.94 0.25 17.40
N LEU A 169 10.42 1.25 18.14
CA LEU A 169 10.64 2.62 17.62
C LEU A 169 11.56 2.70 16.38
N TYR A 170 12.30 1.63 16.09
CA TYR A 170 13.16 1.46 14.94
C TYR A 170 13.01 0.03 14.40
N ASP A 171 13.42 -0.21 13.15
CA ASP A 171 13.53 -1.56 12.59
C ASP A 171 14.84 -2.23 13.07
N PRO A 172 14.79 -3.27 13.94
CA PRO A 172 15.99 -3.93 14.44
C PRO A 172 16.67 -4.83 13.39
N TYR A 173 16.01 -5.09 12.26
CA TYR A 173 16.56 -5.90 11.16
C TYR A 173 17.27 -5.05 10.10
N ARG A 174 17.27 -3.72 10.25
CA ARG A 174 18.00 -2.80 9.36
C ARG A 174 19.50 -2.96 9.58
N GLU A 175 20.27 -2.83 8.49
CA GLU A 175 21.73 -2.75 8.57
C GLU A 175 22.20 -1.67 9.56
N GLY A 176 23.14 -2.06 10.43
CA GLY A 176 23.68 -1.18 11.48
C GLY A 176 22.77 -0.94 12.69
N ALA A 177 21.63 -1.65 12.80
CA ALA A 177 20.82 -1.67 14.00
C ALA A 177 21.10 -2.94 14.83
N ASP A 178 20.97 -2.82 16.15
CA ASP A 178 21.09 -3.93 17.11
C ASP A 178 19.81 -4.08 17.92
N PHE A 179 19.48 -5.31 18.33
CA PHE A 179 18.39 -5.56 19.26
C PHE A 179 18.69 -4.96 20.64
N VAL A 180 17.86 -4.03 21.09
CA VAL A 180 17.94 -3.43 22.43
C VAL A 180 17.64 -4.43 23.54
N ARG A 181 18.08 -4.11 24.77
CA ARG A 181 17.75 -4.90 25.97
C ARG A 181 16.22 -5.04 26.10
N GLY A 182 15.77 -6.20 26.55
CA GLY A 182 14.34 -6.50 26.73
C GLY A 182 13.67 -7.08 25.49
N TYR A 183 14.31 -7.08 24.32
CA TYR A 183 13.78 -7.81 23.17
C TYR A 183 14.00 -9.32 23.35
N PRO A 184 12.92 -10.14 23.38
CA PRO A 184 13.02 -11.58 23.64
C PRO A 184 13.95 -12.27 22.64
N PHE A 185 14.91 -13.05 23.14
CA PHE A 185 15.89 -13.74 22.29
C PHE A 185 15.24 -14.69 21.29
N SER A 186 14.16 -15.38 21.69
CA SER A 186 13.40 -16.30 20.84
C SER A 186 12.69 -15.63 19.65
N LEU A 187 12.56 -14.30 19.65
CA LEU A 187 11.87 -13.56 18.58
C LEU A 187 12.84 -12.88 17.61
N ARG A 188 14.16 -12.97 17.85
CA ARG A 188 15.18 -12.24 17.06
C ARG A 188 15.40 -12.80 15.66
N GLU A 189 14.99 -14.04 15.41
CA GLU A 189 15.00 -14.62 14.05
C GLU A 189 13.96 -13.95 13.13
N GLY A 190 12.92 -13.36 13.72
CA GLY A 190 11.87 -12.66 13.01
C GLY A 190 10.86 -13.57 12.30
N ALA A 191 9.83 -12.94 11.73
CA ALA A 191 8.87 -13.54 10.83
C ALA A 191 9.15 -13.13 9.39
N GLN A 192 8.76 -13.95 8.42
CA GLN A 192 8.78 -13.55 7.02
C GLN A 192 7.84 -12.37 6.80
N THR A 193 8.34 -11.28 6.22
CA THR A 193 7.53 -10.09 5.95
C THR A 193 6.65 -10.32 4.73
N ALA A 194 5.32 -10.31 4.93
CA ALA A 194 4.35 -10.47 3.85
C ALA A 194 3.82 -9.12 3.34
N VAL A 195 3.79 -8.10 4.20
CA VAL A 195 3.27 -6.78 3.86
C VAL A 195 4.27 -5.72 4.29
N SER A 196 4.58 -4.80 3.37
CA SER A 196 5.15 -3.51 3.73
C SER A 196 4.19 -2.42 3.32
N HIS A 197 3.83 -1.54 4.25
CA HIS A 197 2.94 -0.42 3.98
C HIS A 197 3.68 0.89 4.29
N GLY A 198 3.40 1.96 3.54
CA GLY A 198 3.99 3.27 3.75
C GLY A 198 2.96 4.26 4.25
N LEU A 199 3.45 5.36 4.82
CA LEU A 199 2.63 6.52 5.15
C LEU A 199 2.88 7.62 4.11
N TRP A 200 2.05 8.65 4.13
CA TRP A 200 2.19 9.81 3.26
C TRP A 200 2.78 11.01 4.01
N LEU A 201 3.51 11.82 3.25
CA LEU A 201 3.83 13.20 3.58
C LEU A 201 2.74 14.13 3.03
N ASN A 202 2.79 15.40 3.45
CA ASN A 202 1.85 16.46 3.11
C ASN A 202 0.51 16.29 3.82
N ILE A 203 -0.37 15.40 3.35
CA ILE A 203 -1.73 15.27 3.90
C ILE A 203 -1.73 14.16 4.96
N PRO A 204 -1.96 14.47 6.26
CA PRO A 204 -2.11 13.43 7.28
C PRO A 204 -3.30 12.51 6.96
N ASP A 205 -3.17 11.24 7.29
CA ASP A 205 -4.22 10.24 7.09
C ASP A 205 -5.25 10.28 8.23
N TYR A 206 -5.99 11.39 8.30
CA TYR A 206 -7.04 11.60 9.30
C TYR A 206 -8.38 11.04 8.85
N ASP A 207 -9.20 10.62 9.83
CA ASP A 207 -10.63 10.42 9.60
C ASP A 207 -11.28 11.72 9.10
N ALA A 208 -12.37 11.59 8.32
CA ALA A 208 -13.01 12.74 7.69
C ALA A 208 -13.39 13.88 8.69
N PRO A 209 -13.95 13.62 9.88
CA PRO A 209 -14.16 14.65 10.90
C PRO A 209 -12.88 15.38 11.32
N THR A 210 -11.82 14.66 11.70
CA THR A 210 -10.54 15.25 12.10
C THR A 210 -9.94 16.07 10.97
N GLN A 211 -10.04 15.58 9.74
CA GLN A 211 -9.58 16.30 8.54
C GLN A 211 -10.33 17.61 8.31
N LEU A 212 -11.63 17.68 8.63
CA LEU A 212 -12.45 18.89 8.50
C LEU A 212 -12.09 19.94 9.55
N VAL A 213 -11.74 19.54 10.77
CA VAL A 213 -11.34 20.48 11.84
C VAL A 213 -9.87 20.89 11.73
N LYS A 214 -9.04 20.12 11.00
CA LYS A 214 -7.61 20.40 10.78
C LYS A 214 -7.21 20.51 9.30
N PRO A 215 -7.87 21.37 8.48
CA PRO A 215 -7.67 21.38 7.03
C PRO A 215 -6.28 21.88 6.58
N ARG A 216 -5.58 22.61 7.46
CA ARG A 216 -4.25 23.18 7.20
C ARG A 216 -3.11 22.38 7.80
N GLU A 217 -3.39 21.35 8.61
CA GLU A 217 -2.32 20.53 9.18
C GLU A 217 -1.63 19.73 8.07
N ARG A 218 -0.30 19.65 8.16
CA ARG A 218 0.54 18.96 7.18
C ARG A 218 1.56 18.07 7.86
N ASN A 219 1.70 16.85 7.34
CA ASN A 219 2.78 15.96 7.76
C ASN A 219 4.08 16.38 7.06
N THR A 220 4.91 17.13 7.76
CA THR A 220 6.15 17.73 7.25
C THR A 220 7.41 17.05 7.77
N ARG A 221 7.26 16.07 8.67
CA ARG A 221 8.37 15.36 9.29
C ARG A 221 8.35 13.90 8.86
N TYR A 222 9.53 13.31 8.72
CA TYR A 222 9.72 11.87 8.63
C TYR A 222 9.43 11.21 10.00
N LEU A 223 8.24 11.42 10.54
CA LEU A 223 7.77 10.78 11.75
C LEU A 223 7.10 9.46 11.36
N THR A 224 7.48 8.40 12.05
CA THR A 224 6.72 7.15 12.12
C THR A 224 5.39 7.45 12.79
N LEU A 225 4.37 7.85 12.02
CA LEU A 225 3.01 8.02 12.49
C LEU A 225 2.25 6.71 12.27
N GLU A 226 2.24 5.84 13.27
CA GLU A 226 1.45 4.61 13.21
C GLU A 226 -0.05 4.94 13.22
N TYR A 227 -0.75 4.63 12.12
CA TYR A 227 -2.20 4.70 12.06
C TYR A 227 -2.78 3.29 12.10
N LEU A 228 -3.67 3.02 13.05
CA LEU A 228 -4.10 1.68 13.48
C LEU A 228 -5.32 1.12 12.71
N THR A 229 -5.89 1.81 11.72
CA THR A 229 -7.27 1.50 11.28
C THR A 229 -7.37 0.57 10.07
N LEU A 230 -6.39 0.53 9.16
CA LEU A 230 -6.34 -0.48 8.08
C LEU A 230 -5.84 -1.86 8.57
N TYR A 231 -5.40 -1.94 9.84
CA TYR A 231 -4.54 -2.98 10.37
C TYR A 231 -5.28 -4.28 10.72
N HIS A 232 -6.58 -4.25 10.99
CA HIS A 232 -7.18 -5.34 11.75
C HIS A 232 -7.58 -6.61 10.96
N ARG A 233 -7.79 -6.54 9.63
CA ARG A 233 -8.20 -7.73 8.84
C ARG A 233 -7.01 -8.53 8.29
N GLY A 234 -6.06 -7.83 7.67
CA GLY A 234 -4.87 -8.44 7.09
C GLY A 234 -3.93 -8.99 8.17
N LEU A 235 -3.82 -8.29 9.31
CA LEU A 235 -2.98 -8.75 10.41
C LEU A 235 -3.50 -10.00 11.08
N VAL A 236 -4.81 -10.18 11.24
CA VAL A 236 -5.34 -11.42 11.84
C VAL A 236 -4.89 -12.65 11.05
N ILE A 237 -4.88 -12.57 9.72
CA ILE A 237 -4.40 -13.66 8.86
C ILE A 237 -2.88 -13.76 8.89
N CYS A 238 -2.16 -12.63 8.84
CA CYS A 238 -0.69 -12.64 8.94
C CYS A 238 -0.23 -13.24 10.27
N ASP A 239 -0.77 -12.78 11.39
CA ASP A 239 -0.50 -13.27 12.74
C ASP A 239 -0.82 -14.76 12.87
N HIS A 240 -1.98 -15.21 12.33
CA HIS A 240 -2.34 -16.63 12.33
C HIS A 240 -1.35 -17.50 11.54
N LEU A 241 -0.85 -16.99 10.43
CA LEU A 241 0.11 -17.69 9.56
C LEU A 241 1.58 -17.44 9.94
N GLY A 242 1.86 -16.68 11.01
CA GLY A 242 3.22 -16.34 11.43
C GLY A 242 3.97 -15.45 10.44
N LEU A 243 3.24 -14.64 9.66
CA LEU A 243 3.78 -13.65 8.74
C LEU A 243 3.83 -12.28 9.43
N GLY A 244 4.88 -11.52 9.17
CA GLY A 244 5.03 -10.19 9.75
C GLY A 244 4.78 -9.06 8.76
N VAL A 245 4.67 -7.86 9.32
CA VAL A 245 4.34 -6.62 8.60
C VAL A 245 5.32 -5.54 8.98
N LYS A 246 5.73 -4.72 8.00
CA LYS A 246 6.62 -3.56 8.22
C LYS A 246 6.00 -2.25 7.78
N THR A 247 6.19 -1.24 8.62
CA THR A 247 5.95 0.16 8.28
C THR A 247 7.16 0.74 7.55
N GLY A 248 6.97 1.14 6.30
CA GLY A 248 7.90 1.99 5.56
C GLY A 248 7.82 3.44 6.03
N LEU A 249 8.86 4.20 5.75
CA LEU A 249 8.90 5.60 6.15
C LEU A 249 8.03 6.44 5.20
N PRO A 250 7.45 7.57 5.66
CA PRO A 250 6.64 8.42 4.81
C PRO A 250 7.52 9.14 3.80
N TYR A 251 7.72 8.54 2.62
CA TYR A 251 8.58 9.06 1.56
C TYR A 251 7.82 9.48 0.31
N ILE A 252 6.50 9.36 0.34
CA ILE A 252 5.61 9.67 -0.77
C ILE A 252 4.81 10.91 -0.40
N TRP A 253 4.82 11.91 -1.28
CA TRP A 253 4.00 13.10 -1.17
C TRP A 253 2.64 12.85 -1.79
N HIS A 254 1.60 12.91 -0.96
CA HIS A 254 0.23 12.74 -1.44
C HIS A 254 -0.41 14.10 -1.70
N SER A 255 -0.91 14.30 -2.92
CA SER A 255 -1.65 15.51 -3.30
C SER A 255 -3.14 15.19 -3.39
N LYS A 256 -3.90 15.55 -2.35
CA LYS A 256 -5.31 15.19 -2.25
C LYS A 256 -6.13 15.69 -3.45
N ALA A 257 -6.79 14.75 -4.13
CA ALA A 257 -7.78 15.04 -5.17
C ALA A 257 -9.26 14.96 -4.69
N SER A 258 -9.53 14.51 -3.46
CA SER A 258 -10.88 14.19 -2.96
C SER A 258 -11.54 15.29 -2.11
N ASN A 259 -12.88 15.35 -2.09
CA ASN A 259 -13.65 16.31 -1.31
C ASN A 259 -13.93 15.79 0.12
N PRO A 260 -13.46 16.46 1.19
CA PRO A 260 -13.64 16.00 2.57
C PRO A 260 -15.10 15.78 2.99
N PHE A 261 -16.05 16.59 2.49
CA PHE A 261 -17.46 16.45 2.83
C PHE A 261 -18.11 15.23 2.18
N VAL A 262 -17.67 14.87 0.97
CA VAL A 262 -18.12 13.65 0.30
C VAL A 262 -17.58 12.44 1.05
N ASN A 263 -16.32 12.49 1.50
CA ASN A 263 -15.71 11.42 2.31
C ASN A 263 -16.45 11.26 3.64
N LEU A 264 -16.76 12.35 4.35
CA LEU A 264 -17.53 12.28 5.60
C LEU A 264 -18.87 11.57 5.41
N LYS A 265 -19.61 11.87 4.33
CA LYS A 265 -20.88 11.19 4.04
C LYS A 265 -20.71 9.68 3.79
N LYS A 266 -19.59 9.28 3.17
CA LYS A 266 -19.27 7.88 2.91
C LYS A 266 -18.80 7.15 4.18
N GLU A 267 -18.03 7.83 5.03
CA GLU A 267 -17.33 7.25 6.18
C GLU A 267 -18.09 7.38 7.50
N TYR A 268 -19.18 8.16 7.55
CA TYR A 268 -19.91 8.48 8.78
C TYR A 268 -20.28 7.25 9.62
N ASN A 269 -20.85 6.21 8.99
CA ASN A 269 -21.19 4.97 9.70
C ASN A 269 -19.94 4.25 10.24
N GLY A 270 -18.82 4.35 9.50
CA GLY A 270 -17.55 3.77 9.88
C GLY A 270 -17.00 4.31 11.20
N ILE A 271 -17.31 5.57 11.56
CA ILE A 271 -16.93 6.16 12.85
C ILE A 271 -17.56 5.37 14.00
N PHE A 272 -18.83 5.00 13.90
CA PHE A 272 -19.52 4.22 14.93
C PHE A 272 -19.14 2.74 14.87
N TRP A 273 -18.99 2.19 13.66
CA TRP A 273 -18.63 0.79 13.50
C TRP A 273 -17.24 0.48 14.06
N GLN A 274 -16.31 1.45 14.10
CA GLN A 274 -14.96 1.22 14.65
C GLN A 274 -14.99 0.70 16.10
N GLU A 275 -15.91 1.18 16.94
CA GLU A 275 -16.06 0.74 18.33
C GLU A 275 -16.40 -0.76 18.44
N GLU A 276 -17.05 -1.33 17.42
CA GLU A 276 -17.38 -2.76 17.37
C GLU A 276 -16.36 -3.56 16.56
N LEU A 277 -15.81 -2.96 15.50
CA LEU A 277 -14.86 -3.62 14.60
C LEU A 277 -13.52 -3.88 15.28
N ILE A 278 -13.00 -2.93 16.06
CA ILE A 278 -11.68 -3.06 16.71
C ILE A 278 -11.70 -4.23 17.71
N PRO A 279 -12.63 -4.30 18.69
CA PRO A 279 -12.70 -5.44 19.60
C PRO A 279 -12.98 -6.75 18.88
N PHE A 280 -13.84 -6.74 17.85
CA PHE A 280 -14.11 -7.92 17.04
C PHE A 280 -12.81 -8.51 16.48
N PHE A 281 -12.03 -7.73 15.72
CA PHE A 281 -10.80 -8.25 15.10
C PHE A 281 -9.71 -8.61 16.12
N GLN A 282 -9.60 -7.88 17.23
CA GLN A 282 -8.71 -8.24 18.33
C GLN A 282 -9.08 -9.58 18.97
N SER A 283 -10.35 -9.97 18.91
CA SER A 283 -10.86 -11.24 19.45
C SER A 283 -10.90 -12.40 18.46
N VAL A 284 -10.66 -12.14 17.16
CA VAL A 284 -10.73 -13.20 16.16
C VAL A 284 -9.65 -14.23 16.41
N VAL A 285 -10.08 -15.48 16.52
CA VAL A 285 -9.21 -16.65 16.53
C VAL A 285 -9.62 -17.54 15.36
N LEU A 286 -8.67 -17.79 14.45
CA LEU A 286 -8.88 -18.70 13.32
C LEU A 286 -8.52 -20.14 13.72
N SER A 287 -9.21 -21.12 13.14
CA SER A 287 -8.91 -22.54 13.36
C SER A 287 -7.49 -22.87 12.89
N LYS A 288 -6.79 -23.75 13.62
CA LYS A 288 -5.45 -24.25 13.22
C LYS A 288 -5.45 -24.95 11.85
N ASP A 289 -6.62 -25.39 11.37
CA ASP A 289 -6.78 -26.00 10.05
C ASP A 289 -6.72 -24.96 8.90
N CYS A 290 -6.79 -23.66 9.23
CA CYS A 290 -6.69 -22.54 8.29
C CYS A 290 -5.24 -22.27 7.90
N SER A 291 -4.57 -23.25 7.31
CA SER A 291 -3.14 -23.18 6.94
C SER A 291 -2.83 -22.35 5.68
N THR A 292 -3.82 -21.69 5.08
CA THR A 292 -3.66 -20.90 3.85
C THR A 292 -4.45 -19.60 3.96
N VAL A 293 -4.06 -18.57 3.21
CA VAL A 293 -4.77 -17.28 3.17
C VAL A 293 -6.23 -17.48 2.75
N GLN A 294 -6.49 -18.34 1.76
CA GLN A 294 -7.84 -18.64 1.30
C GLN A 294 -8.72 -19.21 2.42
N LYS A 295 -8.24 -20.25 3.11
CA LYS A 295 -8.98 -20.85 4.25
C LYS A 295 -9.20 -19.83 5.37
N CYS A 296 -8.17 -19.04 5.71
CA CYS A 296 -8.28 -17.98 6.70
C CYS A 296 -9.35 -16.95 6.33
N TYR A 297 -9.38 -16.50 5.08
CA TYR A 297 -10.29 -15.46 4.62
C TYR A 297 -11.73 -15.96 4.54
N VAL A 298 -11.94 -17.22 4.14
CA VAL A 298 -13.26 -17.89 4.16
C VAL A 298 -13.75 -18.09 5.60
N GLU A 299 -12.88 -18.46 6.54
CA GLU A 299 -13.28 -18.59 7.94
C GLU A 299 -13.60 -17.23 8.55
N LEU A 300 -12.78 -16.21 8.27
CA LEU A 300 -13.02 -14.84 8.69
C LEU A 300 -14.35 -14.29 8.17
N SER A 301 -14.73 -14.62 6.92
CA SER A 301 -16.00 -14.15 6.34
C SER A 301 -17.22 -14.68 7.10
N LYS A 302 -17.16 -15.93 7.60
CA LYS A 302 -18.21 -16.50 8.46
C LYS A 302 -18.33 -15.74 9.77
N GLN A 303 -17.20 -15.45 10.43
CA GLN A 303 -17.18 -14.69 11.68
C GLN A 303 -17.67 -13.26 11.49
N VAL A 304 -17.26 -12.59 10.40
CA VAL A 304 -17.76 -11.25 10.01
C VAL A 304 -19.27 -11.28 9.86
N ARG A 305 -19.82 -12.28 9.13
CA ARG A 305 -21.27 -12.40 8.97
C ARG A 305 -21.99 -12.60 10.30
N GLU A 306 -21.51 -13.53 11.12
CA GLU A 306 -22.17 -13.89 12.37
C GLU A 306 -22.16 -12.76 13.41
N LYS A 307 -21.01 -12.09 13.56
CA LYS A 307 -20.80 -11.07 14.60
C LYS A 307 -21.19 -9.68 14.12
N LEU A 308 -20.71 -9.27 12.95
CA LEU A 308 -20.90 -7.90 12.45
C LEU A 308 -22.16 -7.75 11.59
N GLY A 309 -22.70 -8.84 11.02
CA GLY A 309 -23.94 -8.82 10.25
C GLY A 309 -25.17 -8.35 11.04
N LYS A 310 -25.08 -8.34 12.38
CA LYS A 310 -26.10 -7.79 13.30
C LYS A 310 -26.01 -6.27 13.46
N ILE A 311 -24.85 -5.69 13.18
CA ILE A 311 -24.58 -4.25 13.30
C ILE A 311 -25.17 -3.53 12.09
N ASP A 312 -24.88 -4.03 10.88
CA ASP A 312 -25.37 -3.46 9.64
C ASP A 312 -25.46 -4.52 8.52
N PRO A 313 -26.51 -4.51 7.67
CA PRO A 313 -26.62 -5.41 6.51
C PRO A 313 -25.44 -5.37 5.55
N TYR A 314 -24.68 -4.27 5.52
CA TYR A 314 -23.42 -4.15 4.78
C TYR A 314 -22.44 -5.29 5.10
N PHE A 315 -22.32 -5.71 6.36
CA PHE A 315 -21.38 -6.75 6.74
C PHE A 315 -21.76 -8.14 6.21
N ASN A 316 -23.06 -8.38 5.99
CA ASN A 316 -23.49 -9.60 5.30
C ASN A 316 -23.03 -9.59 3.84
N LYS A 317 -23.22 -8.46 3.14
CA LYS A 317 -22.75 -8.28 1.76
C LYS A 317 -21.23 -8.36 1.65
N LEU A 318 -20.52 -7.80 2.64
CA LEU A 318 -19.07 -7.89 2.72
C LEU A 318 -18.63 -9.35 2.85
N ALA A 319 -19.27 -10.13 3.73
CA ALA A 319 -18.95 -11.55 3.87
C ALA A 319 -19.22 -12.34 2.57
N ASP A 320 -20.29 -12.02 1.83
CA ASP A 320 -20.56 -12.60 0.50
C ASP A 320 -19.46 -12.24 -0.51
N ALA A 321 -19.05 -10.96 -0.53
CA ALA A 321 -17.98 -10.48 -1.39
C ALA A 321 -16.62 -11.12 -1.05
N MET A 322 -16.35 -11.38 0.24
CA MET A 322 -15.13 -12.06 0.69
C MET A 322 -15.04 -13.49 0.14
N VAL A 323 -16.15 -14.24 0.15
CA VAL A 323 -16.19 -15.59 -0.43
C VAL A 323 -16.06 -15.53 -1.96
N THR A 324 -16.83 -14.65 -2.60
CA THR A 324 -16.80 -14.44 -4.06
C THR A 324 -15.39 -14.06 -4.54
N TRP A 325 -14.66 -13.28 -3.74
CA TRP A 325 -13.27 -12.92 -4.00
C TRP A 325 -12.36 -14.14 -4.05
N ILE A 326 -12.47 -15.07 -3.09
CA ILE A 326 -11.65 -16.28 -3.06
C ILE A 326 -11.99 -17.22 -4.21
N GLU A 327 -13.28 -17.37 -4.53
CA GLU A 327 -13.71 -18.16 -5.69
C GLU A 327 -13.14 -17.59 -7.00
N ALA A 328 -13.20 -16.27 -7.18
CA ALA A 328 -12.60 -15.59 -8.34
C ALA A 328 -11.07 -15.73 -8.37
N TRP A 329 -10.43 -15.63 -7.20
CA TRP A 329 -8.98 -15.83 -7.07
C TRP A 329 -8.56 -17.23 -7.49
N ASP A 330 -9.22 -18.28 -6.98
CA ASP A 330 -8.86 -19.67 -7.25
C ASP A 330 -9.11 -20.05 -8.72
N GLU A 331 -10.12 -19.47 -9.36
CA GLU A 331 -10.36 -19.65 -10.80
C GLU A 331 -9.28 -19.00 -11.67
N LEU A 332 -8.80 -17.81 -11.30
CA LEU A 332 -7.76 -17.09 -12.05
C LEU A 332 -6.34 -17.55 -11.70
N ASN A 333 -6.15 -18.10 -10.51
CA ASN A 333 -4.86 -18.54 -9.97
C ASN A 333 -4.97 -20.00 -9.51
N PRO A 334 -5.25 -20.95 -10.42
CA PRO A 334 -5.33 -22.34 -10.04
C PRO A 334 -3.98 -22.77 -9.46
N THR A 335 -3.99 -23.32 -8.25
CA THR A 335 -2.81 -23.97 -7.71
C THR A 335 -2.42 -25.07 -8.69
N ALA A 336 -1.18 -25.03 -9.20
CA ALA A 336 -0.68 -26.11 -10.02
C ALA A 336 -0.91 -27.41 -9.24
N LYS A 337 -1.70 -28.33 -9.81
CA LYS A 337 -1.79 -29.68 -9.28
C LYS A 337 -0.38 -30.25 -9.37
N GLY A 338 0.32 -30.28 -8.23
CA GLY A 338 1.63 -30.91 -8.10
C GLY A 338 1.55 -32.39 -8.44
#